data_AF-A0A938FFH9-F1
#
_entry.id   AF-A0A938FFH9-F1
#
_cell.length_a   1.000
_cell.length_b   1.000
_cell.length_c   1.000
_cell.angle_alpha   90.00
_cell.angle_beta   90.00
_cell.angle_gamma   90.00
#
_symmetry.space_group_name_H-M   'P 1'
#
loop_
_entity.id
_entity.type
_entity.pdbx_description
1 polymer ?
#
loop_
_entity_poly.entity_id
_entity_poly.type
_entity_poly.pdbx_seq_one_letter_code
_entity_poly.pdbx_strand_id
1 'polypeptide(L)'
;MIEPREIVFEADAVSALFEILNIMTDQLMEGNMVARWDAEAIVDLQMRLSGLPEGEAVWMGIDDAALLLDGMAFTEVMSVDFPFFEMVQWTSDFVTTELRSHWSEESWLAYVGR
;
A
#
# COMPACT_ATOMS: atom_id res chain seq x y z
N MET A 1 13.78 5.32 15.63
CA MET A 1 12.37 5.12 15.28
C MET A 1 12.08 6.07 14.12
N ILE A 2 11.41 5.61 13.06
CA ILE A 2 11.01 6.50 11.95
C ILE A 2 9.58 6.91 12.30
N GLU A 3 9.37 8.20 12.51
CA GLU A 3 8.08 8.72 12.95
C GLU A 3 7.02 8.54 11.85
N PRO A 4 5.77 8.23 12.24
CA PRO A 4 4.65 8.23 11.31
C PRO A 4 4.33 9.65 10.83
N ARG A 5 3.58 9.75 9.74
CA ARG A 5 3.21 11.01 9.10
C ARG A 5 1.70 11.08 8.91
N GLU A 6 1.15 12.28 9.05
CA GLU A 6 -0.21 12.60 8.60
C GLU A 6 -0.17 12.83 7.09
N ILE A 7 -0.95 12.05 6.36
CA ILE A 7 -1.03 12.11 4.90
C ILE A 7 -2.49 12.31 4.51
N VAL A 8 -2.75 13.34 3.70
CA VAL A 8 -4.05 13.53 3.05
C VAL A 8 -3.97 12.92 1.67
N PHE A 9 -4.90 12.02 1.36
CA PHE A 9 -5.04 11.41 0.05
C PHE A 9 -6.28 11.95 -0.67
N GLU A 10 -6.18 12.06 -1.99
CA GLU A 10 -7.36 12.23 -2.85
C GLU A 10 -8.26 10.98 -2.76
N ALA A 11 -9.56 11.13 -2.97
CA ALA A 11 -10.53 10.04 -2.86
C ALA A 11 -10.21 8.85 -3.80
N ASP A 12 -9.73 9.14 -5.00
CA ASP A 12 -9.32 8.12 -5.97
C ASP A 12 -8.07 7.36 -5.50
N ALA A 13 -7.14 8.04 -4.82
CA ALA A 13 -5.97 7.40 -4.24
C ALA A 13 -6.38 6.48 -3.08
N VAL A 14 -7.27 6.93 -2.18
CA VAL A 14 -7.81 6.06 -1.12
C VAL A 14 -8.47 4.81 -1.71
N SER A 15 -9.25 4.98 -2.80
CA SER A 15 -9.90 3.86 -3.48
C SER A 15 -8.90 2.87 -4.07
N ALA A 16 -7.84 3.36 -4.71
CA ALA A 16 -6.76 2.51 -5.25
C ALA A 16 -5.99 1.77 -4.15
N LEU A 17 -5.66 2.44 -3.04
CA LEU A 17 -5.02 1.82 -1.88
C LEU A 17 -5.90 0.73 -1.26
N PHE A 18 -7.21 0.97 -1.19
CA PHE A 18 -8.17 0.00 -0.68
C PHE A 18 -8.24 -1.25 -1.55
N GLU A 19 -8.21 -1.07 -2.88
CA GLU A 19 -8.21 -2.18 -3.84
C GLU A 19 -6.94 -3.04 -3.71
N ILE A 20 -5.77 -2.41 -3.53
CA ILE A 20 -4.52 -3.14 -3.27
C ILE A 20 -4.66 -4.01 -2.00
N LEU A 21 -5.19 -3.45 -0.91
CA LEU A 21 -5.38 -4.17 0.35
C LEU A 21 -6.41 -5.31 0.22
N ASN A 22 -7.45 -5.15 -0.60
CA ASN A 22 -8.41 -6.22 -0.90
C ASN A 22 -7.74 -7.38 -1.64
N ILE A 23 -6.96 -7.09 -2.69
CA ILE A 23 -6.21 -8.11 -3.44
C ILE A 23 -5.25 -8.88 -2.51
N MET A 24 -4.55 -8.16 -1.62
CA MET A 24 -3.68 -8.78 -0.63
C MET A 24 -4.46 -9.68 0.34
N THR A 25 -5.64 -9.25 0.77
CA THR A 25 -6.52 -10.02 1.67
C THR A 25 -7.00 -11.29 0.99
N ASP A 26 -7.46 -11.20 -0.26
CA ASP A 26 -7.89 -12.36 -1.04
C ASP A 26 -6.75 -13.38 -1.19
N GLN A 27 -5.55 -12.90 -1.51
CA GLN A 27 -4.36 -13.76 -1.62
C GLN A 27 -4.00 -14.46 -0.30
N LEU A 28 -4.18 -13.81 0.85
CA LEU A 28 -3.98 -14.45 2.16
C LEU A 28 -5.01 -15.55 2.42
N MET A 29 -6.26 -15.36 1.97
CA MET A 29 -7.35 -16.34 2.14
C MET A 29 -7.22 -17.55 1.21
N GLU A 30 -6.59 -17.40 0.05
CA GLU A 30 -6.30 -18.50 -0.88
C GLU A 30 -5.29 -19.53 -0.34
N GLY A 31 -4.64 -19.23 0.79
CA GLY A 31 -4.02 -20.24 1.67
C GLY A 31 -2.73 -20.88 1.16
N ASN A 32 -2.12 -20.37 0.08
CA ASN A 32 -0.86 -20.88 -0.45
C ASN A 32 0.35 -20.05 0.04
N MET A 33 1.20 -20.72 0.83
CA MET A 33 2.54 -20.30 1.29
C MET A 33 2.59 -19.37 2.50
N VAL A 34 3.76 -19.33 3.15
CA VAL A 34 4.14 -18.42 4.25
C VAL A 34 3.53 -17.04 3.97
N ALA A 35 2.78 -16.51 4.94
CA ALA A 35 2.12 -15.21 4.79
C ALA A 35 3.17 -14.16 4.40
N ARG A 36 3.08 -13.68 3.15
CA ARG A 36 3.97 -12.62 2.61
C ARG A 36 3.80 -11.33 3.39
N TRP A 37 2.59 -11.09 3.86
CA TRP A 37 2.18 -9.92 4.62
C TRP A 37 1.63 -10.31 5.97
N ASP A 38 1.77 -9.39 6.92
CA ASP A 38 1.09 -9.48 8.19
C ASP A 38 -0.40 -9.14 7.99
N ALA A 39 -1.27 -10.10 8.32
CA ALA A 39 -2.71 -9.93 8.19
C ALA A 39 -3.26 -8.87 9.16
N GLU A 40 -2.68 -8.73 10.35
CA GLU A 40 -3.10 -7.70 11.32
C GLU A 40 -2.79 -6.31 10.78
N ALA A 41 -1.60 -6.12 10.19
CA ALA A 41 -1.20 -4.86 9.58
C ALA A 41 -2.12 -4.45 8.41
N ILE A 42 -2.54 -5.41 7.57
CA ILE A 42 -3.49 -5.16 6.48
C ILE A 42 -4.84 -4.70 7.03
N VAL A 43 -5.40 -5.42 8.01
CA VAL A 43 -6.70 -5.10 8.60
C VAL A 43 -6.67 -3.74 9.29
N ASP A 44 -5.62 -3.46 10.07
CA ASP A 44 -5.46 -2.18 10.78
C ASP A 44 -5.35 -1.00 9.81
N LEU A 45 -4.66 -1.16 8.69
CA LEU A 45 -4.57 -0.13 7.65
C LEU A 45 -5.89 0.06 6.91
N GLN A 46 -6.59 -1.03 6.55
CA GLN A 46 -7.92 -0.97 5.96
C GLN A 46 -8.91 -0.25 6.87
N MET A 47 -8.90 -0.53 8.18
CA MET A 47 -9.76 0.14 9.15
C MET A 47 -9.50 1.65 9.19
N ARG A 48 -8.23 2.06 9.23
CA ARG A 48 -7.85 3.49 9.19
C ARG A 48 -8.30 4.18 7.91
N LEU A 49 -8.17 3.54 6.75
CA LEU A 49 -8.60 4.11 5.47
C LEU A 49 -10.12 4.13 5.29
N SER A 50 -10.84 3.09 5.72
CA SER A 50 -12.30 2.99 5.58
C SER A 50 -13.08 4.01 6.41
N GLY A 51 -12.50 4.43 7.54
CA GLY A 51 -13.10 5.41 8.44
C GLY A 51 -12.72 6.85 8.12
N LEU A 52 -11.92 7.10 7.08
CA LEU A 52 -11.36 8.42 6.78
C LEU A 52 -12.41 9.30 6.10
N PRO A 53 -12.83 10.43 6.71
CA PRO A 53 -13.68 11.41 6.03
C PRO A 53 -12.95 12.03 4.84
N GLU A 54 -13.70 12.47 3.83
CA GLU A 54 -13.13 13.11 2.64
C GLU A 54 -12.28 14.34 3.03
N GLY A 55 -11.02 14.36 2.57
CA GLY A 55 -10.08 15.45 2.84
C GLY A 55 -9.41 15.41 4.21
N GLU A 56 -9.65 14.38 5.04
CA GLU A 56 -8.93 14.20 6.29
C GLU A 56 -7.61 13.43 6.12
N ALA A 57 -6.69 13.65 7.05
CA ALA A 57 -5.39 12.99 7.06
C ALA A 57 -5.46 11.65 7.79
N VAL A 58 -4.76 10.64 7.24
CA VAL A 58 -4.52 9.37 7.90
C VAL A 58 -3.11 9.35 8.47
N TRP A 59 -2.96 8.82 9.69
CA TRP A 59 -1.64 8.53 10.26
C TRP A 59 -1.07 7.26 9.65
N MET A 60 0.08 7.38 8.98
CA MET A 60 0.77 6.26 8.36
C MET A 60 2.23 6.18 8.79
N GLY A 61 2.66 4.98 9.17
CA GLY A 61 4.06 4.63 9.34
C GLY A 61 4.73 4.28 8.02
N ILE A 62 6.06 4.24 8.03
CA ILE A 62 6.83 3.75 6.87
C ILE A 62 6.55 2.27 6.59
N ASP A 63 6.18 1.49 7.62
CA ASP A 63 5.72 0.12 7.50
C ASP A 63 4.41 0.01 6.68
N ASP A 64 3.47 0.92 6.88
CA ASP A 64 2.21 0.97 6.09
C ASP A 64 2.50 1.26 4.62
N ALA A 65 3.37 2.22 4.36
CA ALA A 65 3.79 2.56 3.01
C ALA A 65 4.53 1.38 2.35
N ALA A 66 5.45 0.73 3.06
CA ALA A 66 6.15 -0.44 2.56
C ALA A 66 5.21 -1.61 2.25
N LEU A 67 4.21 -1.85 3.11
CA LEU A 67 3.17 -2.85 2.91
C LEU A 67 2.38 -2.60 1.63
N LEU A 68 1.91 -1.37 1.43
CA LEU A 68 1.16 -0.97 0.22
C LEU A 68 2.02 -1.04 -1.05
N LEU A 69 3.29 -0.62 -0.97
CA LEU A 69 4.23 -0.71 -2.10
C LEU A 69 4.50 -2.15 -2.50
N ASP A 70 4.67 -3.06 -1.54
CA ASP A 70 4.85 -4.49 -1.82
C ASP A 70 3.58 -5.13 -2.38
N GLY A 71 2.40 -4.75 -1.85
CA GLY A 71 1.10 -5.13 -2.40
C GLY A 71 0.91 -4.65 -3.84
N MET A 72 1.28 -3.41 -4.15
CA MET A 72 1.22 -2.86 -5.50
C MET A 72 2.13 -3.62 -6.46
N ALA A 73 3.38 -3.90 -6.05
CA ALA A 73 4.32 -4.68 -6.86
C ALA A 73 3.80 -6.11 -7.12
N PHE A 74 3.16 -6.74 -6.13
CA PHE A 74 2.49 -8.02 -6.32
C PHE A 74 1.34 -7.92 -7.34
N THR A 75 0.45 -6.95 -7.17
CA THR A 75 -0.70 -6.73 -8.08
C THR A 75 -0.24 -6.51 -9.51
N GLU A 76 0.83 -5.75 -9.74
CA GLU A 76 1.41 -5.55 -11.07
C GLU A 76 1.90 -6.87 -11.67
N VAL A 77 2.68 -7.66 -10.94
CA VAL A 77 3.19 -8.97 -11.40
C VAL A 77 2.05 -9.93 -11.73
N MET A 78 1.02 -9.98 -10.88
CA MET A 78 -0.13 -10.85 -11.10
C MET A 78 -1.00 -10.37 -12.27
N SER A 79 -0.90 -9.10 -12.65
CA SER A 79 -1.71 -8.50 -13.72
C SER A 79 -1.08 -8.63 -15.11
N VAL A 80 0.17 -9.09 -15.25
CA VAL A 80 0.95 -9.07 -16.51
C VAL A 80 0.21 -9.69 -17.70
N ASP A 81 -0.51 -10.79 -17.49
CA ASP A 81 -1.19 -11.52 -18.56
C ASP A 81 -2.64 -11.04 -18.82
N PHE A 82 -3.09 -9.99 -18.11
CA PHE A 82 -4.46 -9.49 -18.22
C PHE A 82 -4.57 -8.29 -19.17
N PRO A 83 -5.72 -8.12 -19.87
CA PRO A 83 -5.94 -7.02 -20.83
C PRO A 83 -5.83 -5.61 -20.23
N PHE A 84 -5.91 -5.47 -18.91
CA PHE A 84 -5.87 -4.21 -18.18
C PHE A 84 -4.50 -3.91 -17.56
N PHE A 85 -3.47 -4.70 -17.89
CA PHE A 85 -2.12 -4.53 -17.31
C PHE A 85 -1.56 -3.11 -17.45
N GLU A 86 -1.74 -2.46 -18.60
CA GLU A 86 -1.24 -1.09 -18.81
C GLU A 86 -1.85 -0.09 -17.81
N MET A 87 -3.12 -0.26 -17.44
CA MET A 87 -3.76 0.54 -16.39
C MET A 87 -3.13 0.27 -15.02
N VAL A 88 -2.85 -1.00 -14.71
CA VAL A 88 -2.23 -1.39 -13.45
C VAL A 88 -0.82 -0.83 -13.33
N GLN A 89 -0.02 -0.85 -14.40
CA GLN A 89 1.31 -0.23 -14.39
C GLN A 89 1.23 1.27 -14.15
N TRP A 90 0.30 1.97 -14.80
CA TRP A 90 0.13 3.40 -14.58
C TRP A 90 -0.25 3.72 -13.12
N THR A 91 -1.16 2.96 -12.54
CA THR A 91 -1.54 3.09 -11.12
C THR A 91 -0.37 2.74 -10.21
N SER A 92 0.43 1.72 -10.54
CA SER A 92 1.62 1.30 -9.81
C SER A 92 2.64 2.42 -9.68
N ASP A 93 2.98 3.06 -10.82
CA ASP A 93 3.92 4.17 -10.87
C ASP A 93 3.41 5.37 -10.06
N PHE A 94 2.11 5.67 -10.16
CA PHE A 94 1.48 6.76 -9.39
C PHE A 94 1.54 6.51 -7.88
N VAL A 95 1.00 5.36 -7.42
CA VAL A 95 0.97 4.99 -6.00
C VAL A 95 2.39 4.92 -5.44
N THR A 96 3.33 4.34 -6.19
CA THR A 96 4.72 4.23 -5.78
C THR A 96 5.38 5.60 -5.59
N THR A 97 5.15 6.51 -6.54
CA THR A 97 5.71 7.86 -6.49
C THR A 97 5.15 8.64 -5.31
N GLU A 98 3.82 8.66 -5.16
CA GLU A 98 3.15 9.38 -4.09
C GLU A 98 3.56 8.85 -2.71
N LEU A 99 3.41 7.55 -2.45
CA LEU A 99 3.71 6.95 -1.14
C LEU A 99 5.19 7.10 -0.76
N ARG A 100 6.12 6.88 -1.70
CA ARG A 100 7.55 6.96 -1.40
C ARG A 100 7.97 8.39 -1.06
N SER A 101 7.34 9.39 -1.67
CA SER A 101 7.70 10.81 -1.51
C SER A 101 7.54 11.32 -0.07
N HIS A 102 6.71 10.66 0.75
CA HIS A 102 6.47 11.09 2.11
C HIS A 102 7.68 10.90 3.02
N TRP A 103 8.60 9.98 2.74
CA TRP A 103 9.80 9.78 3.54
C TRP A 103 11.08 10.09 2.77
N SER A 104 12.10 10.60 3.47
CA SER A 104 13.41 10.83 2.86
C SER A 104 14.09 9.52 2.49
N GLU A 105 15.02 9.56 1.55
CA GLU A 105 15.83 8.39 1.20
C GLU A 105 16.59 7.83 2.40
N GLU A 106 17.09 8.67 3.31
CA GLU A 106 17.70 8.24 4.57
C GLU A 106 16.72 7.43 5.44
N SER A 107 15.44 7.84 5.49
CA SER A 107 14.41 7.11 6.23
C SER A 107 14.17 5.74 5.60
N TRP A 108 14.08 5.68 4.27
CA TRP A 108 13.92 4.41 3.54
C TRP A 108 15.12 3.48 3.74
N LEU A 109 16.35 3.99 3.66
CA LEU A 109 17.57 3.23 3.94
C LEU A 109 17.60 2.72 5.39
N ALA A 110 17.22 3.57 6.35
CA ALA A 110 17.15 3.19 7.76
C ALA A 110 16.02 2.18 8.06
N TYR A 111 14.98 2.12 7.23
CA TYR A 111 13.92 1.12 7.31
C TYR A 111 14.39 -0.24 6.79
N VAL A 112 14.98 -0.27 5.60
CA VAL A 112 15.48 -1.49 4.96
C VAL A 112 16.63 -2.14 5.76
N GLY A 113 17.39 -1.35 6.53
CA GLY A 113 18.46 -1.85 7.38
C GLY A 113 18.02 -2.45 8.73
N ARG A 114 16.71 -2.56 9.00
CA ARG A 114 16.15 -3.17 10.22
C ARG A 114 16.02 -4.68 10.10
#